data_AF-A0A915PUL1-F1
#
_entry.id   AF-A0A915PUL1-F1
#
_cell.length_a   1.000
_cell.length_b   1.000
_cell.length_c   1.000
_cell.angle_alpha   90.00
_cell.angle_beta   90.00
_cell.angle_gamma   90.00
#
_symmetry.space_group_name_H-M   'P 1'
#
loop_
_entity.id
_entity.type
_entity.pdbx_description
1 polymer ?
#
loop_
_entity_poly.entity_id
_entity_poly.type
_entity_poly.pdbx_seq_one_letter_code
_entity_poly.pdbx_strand_id
1 'polypeptide(L)'
;MSTVAKLLRQNDFRLYYQIPSSNENIIPIHLPLCLAYMSAAGKIYHFPIACTKDEKTGRESWRVLYGDPRPSSFATLAALVKYHKIYSYMDPKTGAIDTFPVWKGAIIDSDEVD
;
A
#
# COMPACT_ATOMS: atom_id res chain seq x y z
N MET A 1 -13.32 0.90 -12.35
CA MET A 1 -12.43 1.84 -11.61
C MET A 1 -12.87 1.90 -10.16
N SER A 2 -11.98 1.56 -9.22
CA SER A 2 -12.25 1.63 -7.78
C SER A 2 -12.59 3.06 -7.33
N THR A 3 -13.52 3.24 -6.40
CA THR A 3 -13.91 4.57 -5.86
C THR A 3 -12.71 5.34 -5.30
N VAL A 4 -11.72 4.64 -4.74
CA VAL A 4 -10.50 5.26 -4.19
C VAL A 4 -9.64 5.91 -5.29
N ALA A 5 -9.65 5.39 -6.51
CA ALA A 5 -8.89 5.93 -7.64
C ALA A 5 -9.29 7.37 -7.96
N LYS A 6 -10.58 7.71 -7.80
CA LYS A 6 -11.11 9.06 -8.04
C LYS A 6 -10.64 10.09 -7.01
N LEU A 7 -10.11 9.64 -5.88
CA LEU A 7 -9.66 10.50 -4.78
C LEU A 7 -8.14 10.74 -4.80
N LEU A 8 -7.41 10.03 -5.64
CA LEU A 8 -5.96 10.11 -5.75
C LEU A 8 -5.53 11.25 -6.70
N ARG A 9 -4.38 11.83 -6.38
CA ARG A 9 -3.63 12.75 -7.24
C ARG A 9 -2.27 12.12 -7.55
N GLN A 10 -1.57 12.63 -8.55
CA GLN A 10 -0.22 12.17 -8.85
C GLN A 10 0.69 12.26 -7.62
N ASN A 11 1.40 11.17 -7.37
CA ASN A 11 2.29 10.96 -6.23
C ASN A 11 1.62 11.07 -4.85
N ASP A 12 0.29 10.90 -4.79
CA ASP A 12 -0.48 10.82 -3.55
C ASP A 12 -0.90 9.36 -3.27
N PHE A 13 -1.19 9.07 -2.00
CA PHE A 13 -1.72 7.78 -1.59
C PHE A 13 -2.81 7.90 -0.53
N ARG A 14 -3.66 6.87 -0.48
CA ARG A 14 -4.74 6.77 0.51
C ARG A 14 -4.82 5.36 1.06
N LEU A 15 -5.12 5.27 2.36
CA LEU A 15 -5.46 4.01 3.00
C LEU A 15 -6.96 3.76 2.87
N TYR A 16 -7.35 2.52 2.62
CA TYR A 16 -8.74 2.10 2.56
C TYR A 16 -8.87 0.64 2.99
N TYR A 17 -10.03 0.28 3.55
CA TYR A 17 -10.41 -1.11 3.74
C TYR A 17 -11.08 -1.62 2.47
N GLN A 18 -10.60 -2.75 1.95
CA GLN A 18 -11.22 -3.40 0.80
C GLN A 18 -12.35 -4.32 1.28
N ILE A 19 -13.56 -4.04 0.83
CA ILE A 19 -14.73 -4.90 1.09
C ILE A 19 -14.67 -6.04 0.07
N PRO A 20 -14.71 -7.32 0.51
CA PRO A 20 -14.80 -8.46 -0.40
C PRO A 20 -16.02 -8.35 -1.32
N SER A 21 -15.94 -8.92 -2.52
CA SER A 21 -17.01 -8.85 -3.52
C SER A 21 -18.33 -9.38 -2.96
N SER A 22 -19.40 -8.63 -3.20
CA SER A 22 -20.73 -8.75 -2.57
C SER A 22 -21.55 -9.98 -2.97
N ASN A 23 -20.93 -11.00 -3.58
CA ASN A 23 -21.65 -12.21 -3.98
C ASN A 23 -22.12 -13.02 -2.76
N GLU A 24 -21.51 -12.78 -1.59
CA GLU A 24 -21.97 -13.28 -0.31
C GLU A 24 -22.22 -12.06 0.59
N ASN A 25 -23.41 -11.94 1.17
CA ASN A 25 -23.76 -10.92 2.18
C ASN A 25 -23.02 -11.13 3.51
N ILE A 26 -21.76 -11.58 3.46
CA ILE A 26 -20.94 -11.94 4.59
C ILE A 26 -19.80 -10.93 4.66
N ILE A 27 -19.90 -10.00 5.61
CA ILE A 27 -18.78 -9.11 5.94
C ILE A 27 -17.85 -9.91 6.87
N PRO A 28 -16.58 -10.14 6.50
CA PRO A 28 -15.66 -10.86 7.35
C PRO A 28 -15.34 -10.05 8.61
N ILE A 29 -14.96 -10.75 9.68
CA ILE A 29 -14.55 -10.15 10.96
C ILE A 29 -13.32 -9.23 10.77
N HIS A 30 -12.49 -9.51 9.77
CA HIS A 30 -11.33 -8.71 9.41
C HIS A 30 -11.41 -8.27 7.95
N LEU A 31 -11.37 -6.95 7.73
CA LEU A 31 -11.26 -6.36 6.41
C LEU A 31 -9.79 -6.10 6.07
N PRO A 32 -9.31 -6.46 4.87
CA PRO A 32 -7.96 -6.15 4.43
C PRO A 32 -7.77 -4.64 4.31
N LEU A 33 -6.71 -4.14 4.95
CA LEU A 33 -6.27 -2.76 4.82
C LEU A 33 -5.29 -2.65 3.64
N CYS A 34 -5.56 -1.71 2.74
CA CYS A 34 -4.76 -1.50 1.53
C CYS A 34 -4.35 -0.03 1.41
N LEU A 35 -3.26 0.19 0.69
CA LEU A 35 -2.76 1.50 0.28
C LEU A 35 -2.96 1.64 -1.23
N ALA A 36 -3.83 2.56 -1.64
CA ALA A 36 -3.97 2.95 -3.03
C ALA A 36 -2.98 4.09 -3.31
N TYR A 37 -2.15 3.95 -4.34
CA TYR A 37 -1.12 4.90 -4.72
C TYR A 37 -1.25 5.26 -6.20
N MET A 38 -1.10 6.53 -6.54
CA MET A 38 -0.95 6.96 -7.93
C MET A 38 0.47 7.43 -8.16
N SER A 39 1.18 6.78 -9.08
CA SER A 39 2.52 7.18 -9.51
C SER A 39 2.53 8.55 -10.20
N ALA A 40 3.71 9.15 -10.33
CA ALA A 40 3.97 10.35 -11.12
C ALA A 40 3.52 10.17 -12.59
N ALA A 41 3.63 8.94 -13.12
CA ALA A 41 3.13 8.58 -14.46
C ALA A 41 1.59 8.42 -14.53
N GLY A 42 0.87 8.60 -13.41
CA GLY A 42 -0.60 8.49 -13.34
C GLY A 42 -1.13 7.06 -13.26
N LYS A 43 -0.27 6.03 -13.25
CA LYS A 43 -0.70 4.65 -13.00
C LYS A 43 -1.02 4.43 -11.53
N ILE A 44 -2.12 3.73 -11.26
CA ILE A 44 -2.62 3.43 -9.92
C ILE A 44 -2.17 2.02 -9.52
N TYR A 45 -1.79 1.88 -8.25
CA TYR A 45 -1.35 0.65 -7.63
C TYR A 45 -2.05 0.45 -6.30
N HIS A 46 -2.29 -0.81 -5.95
CA HIS A 46 -2.91 -1.20 -4.69
C HIS A 46 -1.93 -2.12 -3.94
N PHE A 47 -1.45 -1.65 -2.79
CA PHE A 47 -0.52 -2.38 -1.96
C PHE A 47 -1.19 -2.85 -0.67
N PRO A 48 -1.19 -4.16 -0.35
CA PRO A 48 -1.68 -4.63 0.94
C PRO A 48 -0.86 -4.06 2.10
N ILE A 49 -1.51 -3.81 3.24
CA ILE A 49 -0.86 -3.48 4.50
C ILE A 49 -0.95 -4.68 5.43
N ALA A 50 0.20 -5.15 5.89
CA ALA A 50 0.28 -6.20 6.90
C ALA A 50 0.44 -5.59 8.29
N CYS A 51 -0.29 -6.15 9.27
CA CYS A 51 -0.04 -5.96 10.69
C CYS A 51 0.40 -7.31 11.28
N THR A 52 1.57 -7.32 11.89
CA THR A 52 2.07 -8.46 12.68
C THR A 52 2.09 -8.07 14.14
N LYS A 53 1.71 -8.99 15.02
CA LYS A 53 1.70 -8.78 16.47
C LYS A 53 2.70 -9.73 17.11
N ASP A 54 3.64 -9.17 17.84
CA ASP A 54 4.60 -9.96 18.60
C ASP A 54 3.89 -10.70 19.75
N GLU A 55 4.03 -12.02 19.82
CA GLU A 55 3.29 -12.86 20.77
C GLU A 55 3.67 -12.59 22.23
N LYS A 56 4.91 -12.15 22.49
CA LYS A 56 5.44 -11.97 23.85
C LYS A 56 5.13 -10.58 24.40
N THR A 57 5.24 -9.57 23.55
CA THR A 57 5.14 -8.16 23.93
C THR A 57 3.81 -7.55 23.52
N GLY A 58 3.03 -8.23 22.66
CA GLY A 58 1.78 -7.74 22.10
C GLY A 58 1.96 -6.54 21.16
N ARG A 59 3.20 -6.16 20.82
CA ARG A 59 3.49 -4.98 20.00
C ARG A 59 3.12 -5.24 18.55
N GLU A 60 2.45 -4.28 17.95
CA GLU A 60 2.10 -4.30 16.54
C GLU A 60 3.23 -3.74 15.67
N SER A 61 3.31 -4.28 14.46
CA SER A 61 4.30 -3.91 13.45
C SER A 61 3.60 -3.89 12.09
N TRP A 62 3.49 -2.68 11.55
CA TRP A 62 2.75 -2.33 10.34
C TRP A 62 3.71 -2.13 9.18
N ARG A 63 3.40 -2.69 8.00
CA ARG A 63 4.22 -2.49 6.78
C ARG A 63 3.38 -2.52 5.51
N VAL A 64 3.82 -1.80 4.48
CA VAL A 64 3.25 -1.85 3.12
C VAL A 64 3.94 -2.97 2.33
N LEU A 65 3.16 -3.83 1.68
CA LEU A 65 3.66 -4.94 0.86
C LEU A 65 3.77 -4.50 -0.61
N TYR A 66 4.90 -3.91 -0.98
CA TYR A 66 5.20 -3.47 -2.37
C TYR A 66 6.44 -4.14 -2.97
N GLY A 67 6.87 -5.28 -2.41
CA GLY A 67 8.02 -6.05 -2.89
C GLY A 67 9.40 -5.45 -2.58
N ASP A 68 9.50 -4.66 -1.52
CA ASP A 68 10.79 -4.10 -1.08
C ASP A 68 11.78 -5.19 -0.65
N PRO A 69 13.03 -5.22 -1.14
CA PRO A 69 14.07 -6.12 -0.62
C PRO A 69 14.40 -5.88 0.86
N ARG A 70 14.12 -4.70 1.41
CA ARG A 70 14.33 -4.36 2.83
C ARG A 70 13.08 -3.70 3.40
N PRO A 71 12.02 -4.48 3.69
CA PRO A 71 10.73 -3.92 4.08
C PRO A 71 10.85 -3.17 5.41
N SER A 72 10.46 -1.89 5.39
CA SER A 72 10.35 -1.08 6.61
C SER A 72 9.06 -1.41 7.35
N SER A 73 9.16 -1.54 8.67
CA SER A 73 8.02 -1.81 9.55
C SER A 73 7.92 -0.77 10.66
N PHE A 74 6.69 -0.44 11.05
CA PHE A 74 6.39 0.69 11.91
C PHE A 74 5.49 0.28 13.07
N ALA A 75 5.74 0.85 14.25
CA ALA A 75 4.93 0.54 15.45
C ALA A 75 3.47 1.03 15.35
N THR A 76 3.18 1.99 14.45
CA THR A 76 1.84 2.54 14.24
C THR A 76 1.59 2.82 12.76
N LEU A 77 0.31 2.78 12.35
CA LEU A 77 -0.12 3.24 11.03
C LEU A 77 0.25 4.71 10.77
N ALA A 78 0.19 5.57 11.79
CA ALA A 78 0.57 6.98 11.64
C ALA A 78 2.07 7.14 11.30
N ALA A 79 2.94 6.34 11.91
CA ALA A 79 4.36 6.33 11.59
C ALA A 79 4.63 5.82 10.17
N LEU A 80 3.92 4.76 9.74
CA LEU A 80 3.97 4.25 8.37
C LEU A 80 3.57 5.33 7.35
N VAL A 81 2.44 6.00 7.58
CA VAL A 81 1.95 7.07 6.71
C VAL A 81 2.94 8.24 6.68
N LYS A 82 3.46 8.65 7.84
CA LYS A 82 4.43 9.74 7.93
C LYS A 82 5.70 9.41 7.14
N TYR A 83 6.21 8.19 7.26
CA TYR A 83 7.40 7.76 6.53
C TYR A 83 7.18 7.84 5.01
N HIS A 84 6.13 7.22 4.49
CA HIS A 84 5.84 7.22 3.05
C HIS A 84 5.40 8.59 2.51
N LYS A 85 5.07 9.58 3.36
CA LYS A 85 4.87 10.97 2.91
C LYS A 85 6.18 11.76 2.80
N ILE A 86 7.23 11.35 3.51
CA ILE A 86 8.51 12.08 3.59
C ILE A 86 9.51 11.51 2.59
N TYR A 87 9.55 10.19 2.45
CA TYR A 87 10.54 9.51 1.64
C TYR A 87 9.97 9.14 0.28
N SER A 88 10.80 9.30 -0.75
CA SER A 88 10.48 8.93 -2.13
C SER A 88 11.72 8.35 -2.80
N TYR A 89 11.47 7.64 -3.89
CA TYR A 89 12.47 7.08 -4.76
C TYR A 89 12.58 7.93 -6.01
N MET A 90 13.79 8.06 -6.54
CA MET A 90 14.03 8.65 -7.86
C MET A 90 14.28 7.52 -8.85
N ASP A 91 13.55 7.50 -9.96
CA ASP A 91 13.84 6.62 -11.09
C ASP A 91 15.13 7.12 -11.75
N PRO A 92 16.22 6.34 -11.74
CA PRO A 92 17.48 6.77 -12.34
C PRO A 92 17.40 6.92 -13.86
N LYS A 93 16.39 6.34 -14.53
CA LYS A 93 16.23 6.43 -15.99
C LYS A 93 15.47 7.67 -16.42
N THR A 94 14.37 7.98 -15.72
CA THR A 94 13.45 9.07 -16.12
C THR A 94 13.60 10.31 -15.25
N GLY A 95 14.24 10.20 -14.08
CA GLY A 95 14.28 11.26 -13.08
C GLY A 95 12.96 11.46 -12.34
N ALA A 96 11.94 10.64 -12.61
CA ALA A 96 10.66 10.70 -11.92
C ALA A 96 10.84 10.43 -10.42
N ILE A 97 10.09 11.17 -9.60
CA ILE A 97 10.08 10.99 -8.15
C ILE A 97 8.76 10.34 -7.78
N ASP A 98 8.82 9.13 -7.24
CA ASP A 98 7.66 8.37 -6.78
C ASP A 98 7.85 7.93 -5.34
N THR A 99 6.79 7.98 -4.55
CA THR A 99 6.76 7.43 -3.19
C THR A 99 7.12 5.94 -3.14
N PHE A 100 6.76 5.18 -4.18
CA PHE A 100 7.07 3.76 -4.28
C PHE A 100 7.88 3.49 -5.57
N PRO A 101 8.87 2.58 -5.55
CA PRO A 101 9.76 2.34 -6.68
C PRO A 101 9.09 1.44 -7.73
N VAL A 102 7.97 1.90 -8.30
CA VAL A 102 7.06 1.09 -9.12
C VAL A 102 7.67 0.61 -10.45
N TRP A 103 8.72 1.26 -10.93
CA TRP A 103 9.48 0.85 -12.12
C TRP A 103 10.40 -0.36 -11.90
N LYS A 104 10.62 -0.79 -10.65
CA LYS A 104 11.54 -1.90 -10.36
C LYS A 104 10.94 -3.29 -10.61
N GLY A 105 9.71 -3.38 -11.10
CA GLY A 105 9.08 -4.65 -11.52
C GLY A 105 8.75 -5.63 -10.39
N ALA A 106 8.87 -5.21 -9.12
CA ALA A 106 8.62 -6.06 -7.95
C ALA A 106 7.22 -5.85 -7.33
N ILE A 107 6.26 -5.33 -8.10
CA ILE A 107 4.93 -5.05 -7.55
C ILE A 107 4.08 -6.32 -7.61
N ILE A 108 3.74 -6.82 -6.42
CA ILE A 108 2.63 -7.76 -6.25
C ILE A 108 1.36 -6.94 -6.48
N ASP A 109 0.83 -6.99 -7.70
CA ASP A 109 -0.48 -6.41 -7.99
C ASP A 109 -1.54 -7.36 -7.40
N SER A 110 -2.41 -6.85 -6.54
CA SER A 110 -3.46 -7.68 -5.90
C SER A 110 -4.53 -8.18 -6.88
N ASP A 111 -4.46 -7.73 -8.14
CA ASP A 111 -5.38 -8.12 -9.21
C ASP A 111 -5.01 -9.47 -9.88
N GLU A 112 -3.98 -10.19 -9.41
CA GLU A 112 -3.58 -11.53 -9.91
C GLU A 112 -4.12 -12.72 -9.08
N VAL A 113 -5.11 -12.53 -8.20
CA VAL A 113 -5.78 -13.67 -7.55
C VAL A 113 -7.15 -13.89 -8.20
N ASP A 114 -7.14 -14.72 -9.25
CA ASP A 114 -8.32 -15.42 -9.78
C ASP A 114 -8.81 -16.50 -8.81
#